data_AF-A0A7V9TNC2-F1
#
_entry.id   AF-A0A7V9TNC2-F1
#
_cell.length_a   1.000
_cell.length_b   1.000
_cell.length_c   1.000
_cell.angle_alpha   90.00
_cell.angle_beta   90.00
_cell.angle_gamma   90.00
#
_symmetry.space_group_name_H-M   'P 1'
#
loop_
_entity.id
_entity.type
_entity.pdbx_description
1 polymer ?
#
loop_
_entity_poly.entity_id
_entity_poly.type
_entity_poly.pdbx_seq_one_letter_code
_entity_poly.pdbx_strand_id
1 'polypeptide(L)'
;MNWRAWSRRSIPYLVVGVGGFLLAYVIIFLFAFRSDVIPDDTIVPNVVGRLYEDAATTIEQAGFFAQQGEQRISKTAPKGSVLQQDPPGGSRQKKGTDILLAISLGKKEAVVPQIVGLTPQQARLAVENAGFQLGRTIELPSDYPRGTVFQVEPAPGTQVDLPAEVNFTVSAGPATVQVPDLVGRSVPDARSALEPIGLRLGNVGRDTSSIQVENSVLRQSPPAGATVSAGASVGVVISRFPPPTPLPGFRPLDSLTIARKIHVP
;
A
#
# COMPACT_ATOMS: atom_id res chain seq x y z
N MET A 1 15.28 76.75 -86.28
CA MET A 1 14.42 76.41 -85.13
C MET A 1 15.30 75.70 -84.10
N ASN A 2 15.79 76.44 -83.09
CA ASN A 2 17.00 76.06 -82.34
C ASN A 2 16.64 75.22 -81.10
N TRP A 3 16.55 73.91 -81.27
CA TRP A 3 16.21 72.93 -80.23
C TRP A 3 17.23 72.86 -79.05
N ARG A 4 18.44 73.41 -79.24
CA ARG A 4 19.57 73.32 -78.28
C ARG A 4 19.52 74.33 -77.12
N ALA A 5 18.65 75.34 -77.15
CA ALA A 5 18.59 76.36 -76.10
C ALA A 5 17.64 76.01 -74.93
N TRP A 6 16.72 75.06 -75.14
CA TRP A 6 15.73 74.68 -74.13
C TRP A 6 16.28 73.69 -73.08
N SER A 7 17.25 72.83 -73.44
CA SER A 7 17.75 71.80 -72.51
C SER A 7 18.68 72.33 -71.42
N ARG A 8 19.51 73.35 -71.66
CA ARG A 8 20.50 73.82 -70.66
C ARG A 8 19.90 74.51 -69.43
N ARG A 9 18.71 75.11 -69.56
CA ARG A 9 18.07 75.85 -68.45
C ARG A 9 17.19 74.96 -67.58
N SER A 10 16.69 73.84 -68.10
CA SER A 10 15.80 72.90 -67.41
C SER A 10 16.53 71.70 -66.79
N ILE A 11 17.74 71.36 -67.25
CA ILE A 11 18.60 70.33 -66.64
C ILE A 11 18.80 70.53 -65.11
N PRO A 12 19.12 71.73 -64.58
CA PRO A 12 19.29 71.88 -63.13
C PRO A 12 17.99 71.60 -62.34
N TYR A 13 16.83 71.97 -62.88
CA TYR A 13 15.54 71.71 -62.24
C TYR A 13 15.13 70.23 -62.30
N LEU A 14 15.50 69.52 -63.38
CA LEU A 14 15.29 68.07 -63.47
C LEU A 14 16.21 67.30 -62.52
N VAL A 15 17.47 67.73 -62.37
CA VAL A 15 18.41 67.13 -61.40
C VAL A 15 17.96 67.37 -59.96
N VAL A 16 17.49 68.57 -59.64
CA VAL A 16 16.94 68.90 -58.30
C VAL A 16 15.62 68.16 -58.05
N GLY A 17 14.73 68.06 -59.04
CA GLY A 17 13.46 67.35 -58.93
C GLY A 17 13.64 65.84 -58.75
N VAL A 18 14.51 65.21 -59.54
CA VAL A 18 14.81 63.77 -59.42
C VAL A 18 15.62 63.48 -58.14
N GLY A 19 16.57 64.35 -57.79
CA GLY A 19 17.33 64.24 -56.55
C GLY A 19 16.44 64.38 -55.31
N GLY A 20 15.51 65.33 -55.32
CA GLY A 20 14.52 65.50 -54.25
C GLY A 20 13.55 64.32 -54.14
N PHE A 21 13.10 63.76 -55.27
CA PHE A 21 12.24 62.58 -55.29
C PHE A 21 12.96 61.32 -54.78
N LEU A 22 14.22 61.11 -55.16
CA LEU A 22 15.03 60.00 -54.65
C LEU A 22 15.34 60.17 -53.16
N LEU A 23 15.62 61.39 -52.69
CA LEU A 23 15.83 61.68 -51.28
C LEU A 23 14.54 61.44 -50.47
N ALA A 24 13.40 61.94 -50.95
CA ALA A 24 12.10 61.71 -50.32
C ALA A 24 11.73 60.22 -50.33
N TYR A 25 12.01 59.50 -51.41
CA TYR A 25 11.82 58.05 -51.48
C TYR A 25 12.71 57.32 -50.48
N VAL A 26 13.98 57.69 -50.34
CA VAL A 26 14.89 57.11 -49.34
C VAL A 26 14.45 57.46 -47.92
N ILE A 27 13.95 58.67 -47.66
CA ILE A 27 13.42 59.06 -46.34
C ILE A 27 12.13 58.28 -46.03
N ILE A 28 11.19 58.22 -46.97
CA ILE A 28 9.94 57.45 -46.82
C ILE A 28 10.25 55.96 -46.69
N PHE A 29 11.24 55.44 -47.43
CA PHE A 29 11.69 54.06 -47.30
C PHE A 29 12.36 53.84 -45.93
N LEU A 30 13.22 54.74 -45.46
CA LEU A 30 13.84 54.63 -44.13
C LEU A 30 12.88 54.89 -42.95
N PHE A 31 11.69 55.45 -43.20
CA PHE A 31 10.70 55.76 -42.17
C PHE A 31 9.49 54.80 -42.19
N ALA A 32 9.01 54.42 -43.38
CA ALA A 32 7.96 53.42 -43.60
C ALA A 32 8.50 51.98 -43.62
N PHE A 33 9.74 51.78 -44.09
CA PHE A 33 10.54 50.57 -43.92
C PHE A 33 11.72 50.82 -42.97
N ARG A 34 11.52 51.65 -41.92
CA ARG A 34 12.37 51.59 -40.72
C ARG A 34 12.14 50.20 -40.14
N SER A 35 12.93 49.26 -40.62
CA SER A 35 12.83 47.84 -40.42
C SER A 35 12.44 47.44 -38.99
N ASP A 36 11.18 47.07 -38.81
CA ASP A 36 10.71 46.11 -37.78
C ASP A 36 11.24 44.69 -38.06
N VAL A 37 12.47 44.59 -38.56
CA VAL A 37 13.20 43.35 -38.82
C VAL A 37 14.51 43.40 -38.05
N ILE A 38 14.45 43.85 -36.80
CA ILE A 38 15.37 43.33 -35.80
C ILE A 38 14.63 42.13 -35.24
N PRO A 39 15.03 40.89 -35.56
CA PRO A 39 14.55 39.75 -34.82
C PRO A 39 14.90 40.03 -33.36
N ASP A 40 13.91 40.33 -32.53
CA ASP A 40 14.10 40.47 -31.09
C ASP A 40 14.21 39.05 -30.49
N ASP A 41 15.12 38.28 -31.11
CA ASP A 41 15.38 36.87 -30.85
C ASP A 41 16.19 36.82 -29.57
N THR A 42 15.50 36.49 -28.49
CA THR A 42 16.10 36.33 -27.18
C THR A 42 16.42 34.86 -26.96
N ILE A 43 17.41 34.58 -26.11
CA ILE A 43 17.78 33.21 -25.75
C ILE A 43 16.76 32.71 -24.74
N VAL A 44 16.13 31.57 -25.04
CA VAL A 44 15.21 30.90 -24.11
C VAL A 44 16.01 30.39 -22.91
N PRO A 45 15.70 30.81 -21.68
CA PRO A 45 16.37 30.30 -20.49
C PRO A 45 16.10 28.80 -20.31
N ASN A 46 17.09 28.07 -19.79
CA ASN A 46 16.90 26.67 -19.39
C ASN A 46 16.33 26.62 -17.98
N VAL A 47 15.08 26.16 -17.86
CA VAL A 47 14.33 26.03 -16.61
C VAL A 47 14.03 24.58 -16.24
N VAL A 48 14.57 23.61 -16.99
CA VAL A 48 14.44 22.18 -16.67
C VAL A 48 15.02 21.90 -15.28
N GLY A 49 14.24 21.19 -14.45
CA GLY A 49 14.59 20.86 -13.07
C GLY A 49 14.18 21.92 -12.03
N ARG A 50 13.75 23.13 -12.44
CA ARG A 50 13.20 24.14 -11.52
C ARG A 50 11.71 23.89 -11.25
N LEU A 51 11.20 24.45 -10.15
CA LEU A 51 9.76 24.51 -9.90
C LEU A 51 9.07 25.37 -10.97
N TYR A 52 7.84 25.00 -11.34
CA TYR A 52 7.07 25.73 -12.37
C TYR A 52 6.94 27.22 -12.07
N GLU A 53 6.74 27.60 -10.81
CA GLU A 53 6.60 29.01 -10.39
C GLU A 53 7.88 29.82 -10.65
N ASP A 54 9.05 29.27 -10.28
CA ASP A 54 10.36 29.89 -10.53
C ASP A 54 10.71 29.90 -12.02
N ALA A 55 10.36 28.83 -12.72
CA ALA A 55 10.57 28.66 -14.15
C ALA A 55 9.76 29.67 -14.95
N ALA A 56 8.47 29.82 -14.62
CA ALA A 56 7.57 30.79 -15.23
C ALA A 56 8.09 32.21 -15.04
N THR A 57 8.48 32.57 -13.81
CA THR A 57 9.08 33.88 -13.52
C THR A 57 10.34 34.14 -14.37
N THR A 58 11.22 33.14 -14.49
CA THR A 58 12.46 33.26 -15.29
C THR A 58 12.16 33.43 -16.79
N ILE A 59 11.15 32.75 -17.31
CA ILE A 59 10.71 32.81 -18.72
C ILE A 59 10.05 34.15 -19.02
N GLU A 60 9.16 34.62 -18.13
CA GLU A 60 8.47 35.90 -18.24
C GLU A 60 9.45 37.08 -18.16
N GLN A 61 10.43 37.01 -17.26
CA GLN A 61 11.52 38.01 -17.19
C GLN A 61 12.38 38.04 -18.45
N ALA A 62 12.52 36.91 -19.16
CA ALA A 62 13.19 36.84 -20.44
C ALA A 62 12.31 37.31 -21.63
N GLY A 63 11.06 37.71 -21.36
CA GLY A 63 10.13 38.23 -22.36
C GLY A 63 9.38 37.16 -23.15
N PHE A 64 9.22 35.97 -22.58
CA PHE A 64 8.45 34.85 -23.14
C PHE A 64 7.23 34.52 -22.27
N PHE A 65 6.29 33.73 -22.78
CA PHE A 65 5.13 33.27 -21.99
C PHE A 65 5.31 31.81 -21.56
N ALA A 66 5.14 31.52 -20.28
CA ALA A 66 5.25 30.17 -19.76
C ALA A 66 3.88 29.47 -19.80
N GLN A 67 3.73 28.47 -20.67
CA GLN A 67 2.51 27.67 -20.74
C GLN A 67 2.71 26.30 -20.09
N GLN A 68 1.75 25.92 -19.26
CA GLN A 68 1.72 24.59 -18.68
C GLN A 68 1.24 23.57 -19.73
N GLY A 69 2.16 22.68 -20.11
CA GLY A 69 1.90 21.62 -21.08
C GLY A 69 1.49 20.31 -20.41
N GLU A 70 2.01 19.20 -20.96
CA GLU A 70 1.70 17.86 -20.49
C GLU A 70 2.23 17.61 -19.06
N GLN A 71 1.42 16.96 -18.23
CA GLN A 71 1.83 16.51 -16.91
C GLN A 71 2.20 15.03 -16.94
N ARG A 72 3.39 14.68 -16.45
CA ARG A 72 3.91 13.30 -16.46
C ARG A 72 4.37 12.86 -15.09
N ILE A 73 4.16 11.59 -14.75
CA ILE A 73 4.73 10.98 -13.55
C ILE A 73 6.23 10.79 -13.77
N SER A 74 7.03 11.19 -12.78
CA SER A 74 8.49 11.03 -12.81
C SER A 74 8.98 10.30 -11.57
N LYS A 75 9.92 9.37 -11.76
CA LYS A 75 10.52 8.62 -10.65
C LYS A 75 11.56 9.46 -9.88
N THR A 76 12.12 10.47 -10.54
CA THR A 76 13.29 11.22 -10.06
C THR A 76 13.01 12.68 -9.78
N ALA A 77 12.08 13.30 -10.52
CA ALA A 77 11.80 14.72 -10.41
C ALA A 77 10.68 14.99 -9.39
N PRO A 78 10.84 15.97 -8.48
CA PRO A 78 9.81 16.28 -7.49
C PRO A 78 8.53 16.79 -8.16
N LYS A 79 7.41 16.70 -7.44
CA LYS A 79 6.13 17.23 -7.91
C LYS A 79 6.24 18.73 -8.17
N GLY A 80 5.73 19.19 -9.32
CA GLY A 80 5.75 20.59 -9.72
C GLY A 80 7.03 21.06 -10.43
N SER A 81 8.05 20.20 -10.58
CA SER A 81 9.25 20.57 -11.35
C SER A 81 9.07 20.41 -12.85
N VAL A 82 9.74 21.25 -13.64
CA VAL A 82 9.77 21.15 -15.11
C VAL A 82 10.63 19.95 -15.52
N LEU A 83 10.02 19.00 -16.22
CA LEU A 83 10.70 17.82 -16.80
C LEU A 83 11.33 18.13 -18.15
N GLN A 84 10.61 18.91 -18.95
CA GLN A 84 10.98 19.22 -20.32
C GLN A 84 10.40 20.59 -20.66
N GLN A 85 11.12 21.33 -21.48
CA GLN A 85 10.64 22.56 -22.08
C GLN A 85 10.77 22.46 -23.60
N ASP A 86 9.83 23.07 -24.31
CA ASP A 86 9.85 23.22 -25.75
C ASP A 86 9.41 24.64 -26.11
N PRO A 87 10.24 25.45 -26.81
CA PRO A 87 11.60 25.20 -27.29
C PRO A 87 12.67 24.90 -26.22
N PRO A 88 13.74 24.14 -26.55
CA PRO A 88 14.80 23.78 -25.59
C PRO A 88 15.59 25.02 -25.15
N GLY A 89 16.12 24.95 -23.92
CA GLY A 89 16.92 26.03 -23.35
C GLY A 89 18.17 26.31 -24.20
N GLY A 90 18.50 27.59 -24.35
CA GLY A 90 19.57 28.05 -25.24
C GLY A 90 19.15 28.26 -26.69
N SER A 91 17.92 27.86 -27.08
CA SER A 91 17.38 28.19 -28.40
C SER A 91 17.08 29.69 -28.52
N ARG A 92 17.14 30.21 -29.75
CA ARG A 92 16.75 31.59 -30.06
C ARG A 92 15.30 31.61 -30.51
N GLN A 93 14.49 32.39 -29.82
CA GLN A 93 13.07 32.54 -30.11
C GLN A 93 12.67 34.01 -30.06
N LYS A 94 11.63 34.36 -30.80
CA LYS A 94 11.07 35.70 -30.78
C LYS A 94 10.46 35.96 -29.40
N LYS A 95 10.67 37.15 -28.84
CA LYS A 95 9.93 37.57 -27.63
C LYS A 95 8.43 37.42 -27.83
N GLY A 96 7.74 37.07 -26.76
CA GLY A 96 6.30 36.75 -26.75
C GLY A 96 5.95 35.37 -27.30
N THR A 97 6.95 34.50 -27.55
CA THR A 97 6.71 33.10 -27.89
C THR A 97 6.28 32.32 -26.64
N ASP A 98 5.31 31.42 -26.81
CA ASP A 98 4.89 30.47 -25.77
C ASP A 98 5.92 29.35 -25.60
N ILE A 99 6.41 29.17 -24.38
CA ILE A 99 7.27 28.06 -24.00
C ILE A 99 6.42 27.04 -23.27
N LEU A 100 6.27 25.85 -23.87
CA LEU A 100 5.53 24.74 -23.28
C LEU A 100 6.41 24.02 -22.27
N LEU A 101 5.94 23.93 -21.03
CA LEU A 101 6.63 23.26 -19.94
C LEU A 101 5.89 21.99 -19.57
N ALA A 102 6.54 20.84 -19.74
CA ALA A 102 6.05 19.58 -19.23
C ALA A 102 6.36 19.48 -17.73
N ILE A 103 5.35 19.22 -16.90
CA ILE A 103 5.47 19.28 -15.44
C ILE A 103 5.47 17.88 -14.85
N SER A 104 6.33 17.65 -13.86
CA SER A 104 6.35 16.44 -13.06
C SER A 104 5.17 16.39 -12.10
N LEU A 105 4.38 15.32 -12.15
CA LEU A 105 3.39 14.99 -11.12
C LEU A 105 4.03 14.42 -9.85
N GLY A 106 5.36 14.24 -9.84
CA GLY A 106 6.08 13.51 -8.81
C GLY A 106 6.07 12.00 -9.06
N LYS A 107 6.40 11.25 -8.02
CA LYS A 107 6.36 9.78 -8.05
C LYS A 107 4.91 9.31 -8.10
N LYS A 108 4.71 8.07 -8.56
CA LYS A 108 3.39 7.44 -8.52
C LYS A 108 3.03 7.17 -7.06
N GLU A 109 1.99 7.80 -6.56
CA GLU A 109 1.49 7.55 -5.20
C GLU A 109 0.32 6.56 -5.21
N ALA A 110 0.17 5.81 -4.13
CA ALA A 110 -1.00 4.98 -3.86
C ALA A 110 -1.40 5.11 -2.39
N VAL A 111 -2.68 4.82 -2.10
CA VAL A 111 -3.22 4.86 -0.74
C VAL A 111 -3.19 3.47 -0.14
N VAL A 112 -2.64 3.33 1.06
CA VAL A 112 -2.61 2.04 1.76
C VAL A 112 -4.04 1.57 2.04
N PRO A 113 -4.43 0.38 1.58
CA PRO A 113 -5.81 -0.12 1.73
C PRO A 113 -6.15 -0.45 3.19
N GLN A 114 -7.44 -0.40 3.52
CA GLN A 114 -7.96 -0.85 4.80
C GLN A 114 -7.99 -2.38 4.84
N ILE A 115 -6.97 -2.98 5.46
CA ILE A 115 -6.83 -4.45 5.57
C ILE A 115 -6.97 -4.97 7.01
N VAL A 116 -7.21 -4.08 7.97
CA VAL A 116 -7.48 -4.45 9.38
C VAL A 116 -8.80 -5.22 9.46
N GLY A 117 -8.80 -6.33 10.19
CA GLY A 117 -9.92 -7.25 10.33
C GLY A 117 -10.02 -8.30 9.22
N LEU A 118 -9.25 -8.18 8.14
CA LEU A 118 -9.24 -9.15 7.07
C LEU A 118 -8.38 -10.38 7.43
N THR A 119 -8.63 -11.48 6.72
CA THR A 119 -7.72 -12.64 6.76
C THR A 119 -6.39 -12.31 6.08
N PRO A 120 -5.27 -12.97 6.44
CA PRO A 120 -3.97 -12.74 5.80
C PRO A 120 -3.99 -12.90 4.27
N GLN A 121 -4.81 -13.82 3.76
CA GLN A 121 -4.98 -14.03 2.32
C GLN A 121 -5.71 -12.86 1.65
N GLN A 122 -6.80 -12.39 2.23
CA GLN A 122 -7.54 -11.22 1.72
C GLN A 122 -6.70 -9.94 1.81
N ALA A 123 -5.99 -9.76 2.93
CA ALA A 123 -5.08 -8.62 3.14
C ALA A 123 -3.99 -8.58 2.07
N ARG A 124 -3.35 -9.72 1.79
CA ARG A 124 -2.34 -9.85 0.73
C ARG A 124 -2.89 -9.44 -0.64
N LEU A 125 -4.05 -9.95 -1.02
CA LEU A 125 -4.68 -9.60 -2.30
C LEU A 125 -5.01 -8.11 -2.39
N ALA A 126 -5.49 -7.51 -1.30
CA ALA A 126 -5.79 -6.08 -1.25
C ALA A 126 -4.52 -5.22 -1.44
N VAL A 127 -3.41 -5.60 -0.80
CA VAL A 127 -2.10 -4.93 -0.94
C VAL A 127 -1.58 -5.04 -2.38
N GLU A 128 -1.58 -6.24 -2.95
CA GLU A 128 -1.11 -6.48 -4.32
C GLU A 128 -1.97 -5.72 -5.35
N ASN A 129 -3.30 -5.73 -5.19
CA ASN A 129 -4.23 -5.00 -6.07
C ASN A 129 -4.07 -3.47 -6.00
N ALA A 130 -3.65 -2.94 -4.84
CA ALA A 130 -3.34 -1.54 -4.68
C ALA A 130 -1.95 -1.16 -5.25
N GLY A 131 -1.19 -2.12 -5.77
CA GLY A 131 0.12 -1.92 -6.39
C GLY A 131 1.28 -1.86 -5.39
N PHE A 132 1.03 -2.18 -4.12
CA PHE A 132 2.06 -2.30 -3.09
C PHE A 132 2.72 -3.68 -3.12
N GLN A 133 3.93 -3.75 -2.57
CA GLN A 133 4.63 -5.00 -2.35
C GLN A 133 4.34 -5.52 -0.94
N LEU A 134 4.32 -6.84 -0.79
CA LEU A 134 4.13 -7.45 0.51
C LEU A 134 5.45 -7.38 1.29
N GLY A 135 5.43 -6.71 2.44
CA GLY A 135 6.57 -6.65 3.34
C GLY A 135 6.57 -7.78 4.37
N ARG A 136 7.07 -7.47 5.57
CA ARG A 136 7.11 -8.37 6.71
C ARG A 136 5.71 -8.69 7.23
N THR A 137 5.40 -9.98 7.28
CA THR A 137 4.21 -10.52 7.97
C THR A 137 4.65 -11.23 9.24
N ILE A 138 4.12 -10.82 10.38
CA ILE A 138 4.37 -11.46 11.69
C ILE A 138 3.06 -11.78 12.40
N GLU A 139 3.08 -12.72 13.32
CA GLU A 139 1.94 -13.07 14.16
C GLU A 139 2.26 -12.69 15.61
N LEU A 140 1.39 -11.92 16.25
CA LEU A 140 1.57 -11.47 17.65
C LEU A 140 0.27 -11.62 18.45
N PRO A 141 0.37 -11.84 19.78
CA PRO A 141 -0.80 -11.85 20.63
C PRO A 141 -1.53 -10.50 20.61
N SER A 142 -2.86 -10.54 20.50
CA SER A 142 -3.72 -9.35 20.59
C SER A 142 -5.15 -9.72 20.96
N ASP A 143 -5.95 -8.75 21.38
CA ASP A 143 -7.36 -8.94 21.74
C ASP A 143 -8.28 -9.12 20.52
N TYR A 144 -7.71 -9.08 19.30
CA TYR A 144 -8.44 -9.30 18.06
C TYR A 144 -8.71 -10.78 17.82
N PRO A 145 -9.71 -11.13 16.97
CA PRO A 145 -9.93 -12.52 16.58
C PRO A 145 -8.68 -13.15 15.97
N ARG A 146 -8.34 -14.36 16.40
CA ARG A 146 -7.20 -15.10 15.88
C ARG A 146 -7.29 -15.24 14.36
N GLY A 147 -6.17 -15.05 13.67
CA GLY A 147 -6.08 -15.17 12.21
C GLY A 147 -6.64 -13.95 11.47
N THR A 148 -6.84 -12.82 12.14
CA THR A 148 -7.16 -11.54 11.51
C THR A 148 -5.99 -10.56 11.59
N VAL A 149 -5.84 -9.70 10.59
CA VAL A 149 -4.85 -8.63 10.63
C VAL A 149 -5.33 -7.55 11.59
N PHE A 150 -4.50 -7.16 12.55
CA PHE A 150 -4.86 -6.10 13.51
C PHE A 150 -3.98 -4.86 13.41
N GLN A 151 -2.79 -4.97 12.84
CA GLN A 151 -1.87 -3.86 12.68
C GLN A 151 -1.25 -3.87 11.28
N VAL A 152 -1.09 -2.68 10.70
CA VAL A 152 -0.59 -2.47 9.34
C VAL A 152 0.35 -1.27 9.35
N GLU A 153 1.47 -1.39 8.64
CA GLU A 153 2.46 -0.34 8.52
C GLU A 153 2.96 -0.25 7.07
N PRO A 154 2.83 0.91 6.38
CA PRO A 154 2.28 2.18 6.87
C PRO A 154 0.77 2.11 7.21
N ALA A 155 0.27 3.05 8.01
CA ALA A 155 -1.11 3.02 8.49
C ALA A 155 -2.11 3.08 7.31
N PRO A 156 -3.26 2.40 7.40
CA PRO A 156 -4.29 2.48 6.36
C PRO A 156 -4.73 3.91 6.08
N GLY A 157 -4.98 4.23 4.81
CA GLY A 157 -5.30 5.59 4.36
C GLY A 157 -4.09 6.50 4.15
N THR A 158 -2.88 6.07 4.53
CA THR A 158 -1.64 6.82 4.25
C THR A 158 -1.33 6.79 2.76
N GLN A 159 -0.94 7.93 2.21
CA GLN A 159 -0.48 8.05 0.83
C GLN A 159 1.03 7.84 0.76
N VAL A 160 1.49 6.93 -0.11
CA VAL A 160 2.88 6.48 -0.17
C VAL A 160 3.33 6.36 -1.62
N ASP A 161 4.59 6.75 -1.87
CA ASP A 161 5.26 6.60 -3.17
C ASP A 161 5.49 5.13 -3.53
N LEU A 162 5.15 4.75 -4.76
CA LEU A 162 5.40 3.42 -5.31
C LEU A 162 6.78 3.32 -6.00
N PRO A 163 7.44 2.14 -5.92
CA PRO A 163 7.03 0.95 -5.17
C PRO A 163 7.27 1.11 -3.66
N ALA A 164 6.30 0.70 -2.85
CA ALA A 164 6.42 0.65 -1.39
C ALA A 164 5.96 -0.70 -0.87
N GLU A 165 6.51 -1.08 0.28
CA GLU A 165 6.16 -2.29 1.01
C GLU A 165 5.11 -1.99 2.09
N VAL A 166 4.15 -2.90 2.25
CA VAL A 166 3.18 -2.88 3.35
C VAL A 166 3.41 -4.09 4.24
N ASN A 167 3.76 -3.81 5.49
CA ASN A 167 3.89 -4.79 6.56
C ASN A 167 2.55 -4.93 7.27
N PHE A 168 2.20 -6.14 7.69
CA PHE A 168 1.05 -6.33 8.56
C PHE A 168 1.28 -7.42 9.60
N THR A 169 0.57 -7.29 10.72
CA THR A 169 0.63 -8.22 11.83
C THR A 169 -0.71 -8.92 12.00
N VAL A 170 -0.64 -10.24 12.09
CA VAL A 170 -1.79 -11.13 12.29
C VAL A 170 -1.95 -11.39 13.78
N SER A 171 -3.18 -11.44 14.25
CA SER A 171 -3.51 -11.76 15.63
C SER A 171 -3.34 -13.25 15.89
N ALA A 172 -2.53 -13.59 16.90
CA ALA A 172 -2.45 -14.92 17.48
C ALA A 172 -3.63 -15.22 18.45
N GLY A 173 -4.50 -14.24 18.71
CA GLY A 173 -5.43 -14.23 19.84
C GLY A 173 -4.78 -13.68 21.12
N PRO A 174 -5.55 -13.59 22.23
CA PRO A 174 -5.07 -13.02 23.48
C PRO A 174 -3.92 -13.83 24.07
N ALA A 175 -2.95 -13.16 24.69
CA ALA A 175 -1.75 -13.82 25.25
C ALA A 175 -2.09 -14.78 26.41
N THR A 176 -3.14 -14.45 27.16
CA THR A 176 -3.63 -15.22 28.29
C THR A 176 -5.14 -15.40 28.22
N VAL A 177 -5.60 -16.49 28.79
CA VAL A 177 -7.00 -16.93 28.75
C VAL A 177 -7.39 -17.42 30.14
N GLN A 178 -8.64 -17.18 30.53
CA GLN A 178 -9.18 -17.73 31.79
C GLN A 178 -9.68 -19.15 31.58
N VAL A 179 -9.33 -20.04 32.51
CA VAL A 179 -9.78 -21.43 32.49
C VAL A 179 -11.27 -21.49 32.87
N PRO A 180 -12.15 -22.05 32.02
CA PRO A 180 -13.57 -22.21 32.32
C PRO A 180 -13.80 -23.25 33.40
N ASP A 181 -14.98 -23.22 34.02
CA ASP A 181 -15.42 -24.29 34.92
C ASP A 181 -15.90 -25.50 34.11
N LEU A 182 -15.16 -26.60 34.25
CA LEU A 182 -15.40 -27.89 33.62
C LEU A 182 -15.98 -28.91 34.60
N VAL A 183 -16.09 -28.58 35.89
CA VAL A 183 -16.59 -29.51 36.91
C VAL A 183 -18.03 -29.91 36.59
N GLY A 184 -18.32 -31.21 36.67
CA GLY A 184 -19.62 -31.79 36.33
C GLY A 184 -19.88 -31.99 34.82
N ARG A 185 -19.02 -31.47 33.93
CA ARG A 185 -19.15 -31.71 32.48
C ARG A 185 -18.59 -33.07 32.08
N SER A 186 -19.00 -33.55 30.89
CA SER A 186 -18.39 -34.72 30.26
C SER A 186 -17.05 -34.36 29.62
N VAL A 187 -16.19 -35.35 29.35
CA VAL A 187 -14.91 -35.14 28.64
C VAL A 187 -15.10 -34.52 27.24
N PRO A 188 -16.06 -34.98 26.41
CA PRO A 188 -16.37 -34.31 25.14
C PRO A 188 -16.79 -32.84 25.31
N ASP A 189 -17.70 -32.55 26.25
CA ASP A 189 -18.18 -31.18 26.48
C ASP A 189 -17.07 -30.26 27.00
N ALA A 190 -16.19 -30.80 27.86
CA ALA A 190 -15.03 -30.09 28.37
C ALA A 190 -14.06 -29.73 27.24
N ARG A 191 -13.83 -30.64 26.28
CA ARG A 191 -13.03 -30.36 25.09
C ARG A 191 -13.66 -29.23 24.26
N SER A 192 -14.95 -29.33 23.95
CA SER A 192 -15.65 -28.32 23.17
C SER A 192 -15.72 -26.95 23.85
N ALA A 193 -15.65 -26.91 25.19
CA ALA A 193 -15.56 -25.64 25.94
C ALA A 193 -14.16 -25.01 25.91
N LEU A 194 -13.10 -25.81 25.77
CA LEU A 194 -11.70 -25.34 25.78
C LEU A 194 -11.18 -24.92 24.40
N GLU A 195 -11.61 -25.60 23.33
CA GLU A 195 -11.20 -25.32 21.95
C GLU A 195 -11.41 -23.86 21.48
N PRO A 196 -12.58 -23.22 21.67
CA PRO A 196 -12.83 -21.87 21.14
C PRO A 196 -11.99 -20.79 21.83
N ILE A 197 -11.57 -21.04 23.08
CA ILE A 197 -10.72 -20.14 23.85
C ILE A 197 -9.23 -20.49 23.70
N GLY A 198 -8.88 -21.40 22.78
CA GLY A 198 -7.50 -21.75 22.48
C GLY A 198 -6.78 -22.57 23.56
N LEU A 199 -7.53 -23.19 24.48
CA LEU A 199 -6.98 -24.13 25.47
C LEU A 199 -7.09 -25.57 24.98
N ARG A 200 -6.22 -26.44 25.49
CA ARG A 200 -6.18 -27.86 25.12
C ARG A 200 -6.60 -28.72 26.29
N LEU A 201 -7.30 -29.82 26.02
CA LEU A 201 -7.51 -30.84 27.03
C LEU A 201 -6.19 -31.60 27.25
N GLY A 202 -5.69 -31.55 28.48
CA GLY A 202 -4.47 -32.23 28.90
C GLY A 202 -4.73 -33.66 29.39
N ASN A 203 -4.06 -34.03 30.48
CA ASN A 203 -4.18 -35.36 31.06
C ASN A 203 -5.58 -35.60 31.65
N VAL A 204 -6.19 -36.73 31.28
CA VAL A 204 -7.45 -37.21 31.87
C VAL A 204 -7.13 -38.26 32.93
N GLY A 205 -7.09 -37.85 34.19
CA GLY A 205 -7.00 -38.73 35.34
C GLY A 205 -8.34 -39.40 35.64
N ARG A 206 -8.31 -40.55 36.34
CA ARG A 206 -9.53 -41.26 36.77
C ARG A 206 -9.52 -41.46 38.27
N ASP A 207 -10.62 -41.18 38.92
CA ASP A 207 -10.84 -41.46 40.34
C ASP A 207 -11.90 -42.57 40.46
N THR A 208 -11.46 -43.76 40.89
CA THR A 208 -12.31 -44.95 41.06
C THR A 208 -13.05 -45.00 42.39
N SER A 209 -12.89 -43.99 43.25
CA SER A 209 -13.56 -43.94 44.56
C SER A 209 -14.86 -43.15 44.55
N SER A 210 -15.22 -42.59 43.40
CA SER A 210 -16.36 -41.68 43.27
C SER A 210 -17.68 -42.41 43.05
N ILE A 211 -18.73 -41.90 43.69
CA ILE A 211 -20.13 -42.29 43.51
C ILE A 211 -20.90 -41.32 42.59
N GLN A 212 -20.21 -40.35 41.99
CA GLN A 212 -20.82 -39.40 41.07
C GLN A 212 -21.06 -40.01 39.68
N VAL A 213 -21.79 -39.30 38.83
CA VAL A 213 -22.10 -39.67 37.45
C VAL A 213 -20.84 -40.14 36.73
N GLU A 214 -20.87 -41.33 36.13
CA GLU A 214 -19.69 -41.91 35.48
C GLU A 214 -19.17 -40.99 34.35
N ASN A 215 -17.84 -40.87 34.23
CA ASN A 215 -17.17 -40.04 33.22
C ASN A 215 -17.43 -38.53 33.31
N SER A 216 -17.95 -38.04 34.45
CA SER A 216 -18.05 -36.60 34.73
C SER A 216 -16.75 -36.07 35.35
N VAL A 217 -16.40 -34.82 35.06
CA VAL A 217 -15.21 -34.17 35.63
C VAL A 217 -15.45 -33.86 37.11
N LEU A 218 -14.63 -34.43 37.99
CA LEU A 218 -14.61 -34.18 39.43
C LEU A 218 -13.76 -32.96 39.79
N ARG A 219 -12.59 -32.86 39.16
CA ARG A 219 -11.60 -31.82 39.42
C ARG A 219 -10.90 -31.45 38.13
N GLN A 220 -10.48 -30.20 38.04
CA GLN A 220 -9.65 -29.70 36.97
C GLN A 220 -8.39 -29.06 37.53
N SER A 221 -7.33 -29.04 36.73
CA SER A 221 -6.11 -28.33 37.01
C SER A 221 -5.57 -27.72 35.72
N PRO A 222 -5.39 -26.39 35.62
CA PRO A 222 -5.59 -25.36 36.66
C PRO A 222 -7.07 -25.12 37.09
N PRO A 223 -7.32 -24.49 38.25
CA PRO A 223 -8.69 -24.28 38.76
C PRO A 223 -9.48 -23.29 37.89
N ALA A 224 -10.80 -23.32 38.00
CA ALA A 224 -11.68 -22.39 37.27
C ALA A 224 -11.33 -20.92 37.61
N GLY A 225 -11.32 -20.06 36.59
CA GLY A 225 -10.93 -18.65 36.70
C GLY A 225 -9.42 -18.40 36.74
N ALA A 226 -8.57 -19.43 36.74
CA ALA A 226 -7.13 -19.24 36.63
C ALA A 226 -6.73 -18.66 35.27
N THR A 227 -5.82 -17.69 35.26
CA THR A 227 -5.26 -17.13 34.03
C THR A 227 -4.08 -17.97 33.57
N VAL A 228 -4.16 -18.53 32.37
CA VAL A 228 -3.12 -19.36 31.75
C VAL A 228 -2.70 -18.77 30.41
N SER A 229 -1.49 -19.10 29.95
CA SER A 229 -1.06 -18.72 28.59
C SER A 229 -1.96 -19.36 27.55
N ALA A 230 -2.22 -18.65 26.45
CA ALA A 230 -2.93 -19.24 25.32
C ALA A 230 -2.23 -20.52 24.83
N GLY A 231 -3.00 -21.55 24.52
CA GLY A 231 -2.48 -22.87 24.16
C GLY A 231 -2.13 -23.79 25.35
N ALA A 232 -2.33 -23.35 26.60
CA ALA A 232 -2.10 -24.19 27.77
C ALA A 232 -3.04 -25.40 27.83
N SER A 233 -2.56 -26.47 28.47
CA SER A 233 -3.31 -27.71 28.67
C SER A 233 -4.00 -27.73 30.03
N VAL A 234 -5.30 -28.03 30.06
CA VAL A 234 -6.08 -28.22 31.29
C VAL A 234 -6.28 -29.71 31.53
N GLY A 235 -5.71 -30.22 32.61
CA GLY A 235 -5.93 -31.59 33.07
C GLY A 235 -7.26 -31.72 33.81
N VAL A 236 -7.93 -32.87 33.63
CA VAL A 236 -9.19 -33.17 34.30
C VAL A 236 -9.11 -34.53 34.98
N VAL A 237 -9.77 -34.68 36.12
CA VAL A 237 -9.94 -35.97 36.81
C VAL A 237 -11.41 -36.33 36.72
N ILE A 238 -11.72 -37.48 36.14
CA ILE A 238 -13.10 -37.96 35.97
C ILE A 238 -13.48 -39.00 37.02
N SER A 239 -14.77 -39.06 37.34
CA SER A 239 -15.36 -40.11 38.17
C SER A 239 -15.44 -41.44 37.45
N ARG A 240 -15.07 -42.49 38.15
CA ARG A 240 -15.30 -43.88 37.77
C ARG A 240 -15.83 -44.62 38.98
N PHE A 241 -16.82 -45.47 38.79
CA PHE A 241 -17.33 -46.29 39.90
C PHE A 241 -16.24 -47.23 40.43
N PRO A 242 -16.26 -47.54 41.74
CA PRO A 242 -15.36 -48.53 42.30
C PRO A 242 -15.61 -49.88 41.62
N PRO A 243 -14.54 -50.67 41.36
CA PRO A 243 -14.71 -52.00 40.83
C PRO A 243 -15.61 -52.81 41.79
N PRO A 244 -16.50 -53.68 41.26
CA PRO A 244 -17.36 -54.50 42.11
C PRO A 244 -16.49 -55.31 43.06
N THR A 245 -16.79 -55.24 44.35
CA THR A 245 -16.09 -56.04 45.36
C THR A 245 -16.46 -57.50 45.13
N PRO A 246 -15.48 -58.42 44.96
CA PRO A 246 -15.80 -59.84 44.86
C PRO A 246 -16.48 -60.28 46.15
N LEU A 247 -17.66 -60.90 46.03
CA LEU A 247 -18.41 -61.42 47.17
C LEU A 247 -17.58 -62.50 47.87
N PRO A 248 -17.44 -62.47 49.21
CA PRO A 248 -16.81 -63.56 49.95
C PRO A 248 -17.58 -64.87 49.70
N GLY A 249 -16.93 -65.86 49.10
CA GLY A 249 -17.48 -67.22 48.98
C GLY A 249 -17.80 -67.75 47.58
N PHE A 250 -17.65 -66.96 46.51
CA PHE A 250 -17.73 -67.51 45.15
C PHE A 250 -16.41 -68.18 44.77
N ARG A 251 -16.32 -69.50 44.99
CA ARG A 251 -15.36 -70.35 44.27
C ARG A 251 -15.93 -70.64 42.88
N PRO A 252 -15.22 -70.38 41.77
CA PRO A 252 -15.62 -70.96 40.50
C PRO A 252 -15.64 -72.48 40.68
N LEU A 253 -16.71 -73.14 40.24
CA LEU A 253 -16.74 -74.60 40.20
C LEU A 253 -15.62 -75.02 39.23
N ASP A 254 -14.54 -75.58 39.76
CA ASP A 254 -13.55 -76.28 38.96
C ASP A 254 -14.31 -77.23 38.05
N SER A 255 -14.14 -77.04 36.74
CA SER A 255 -14.72 -77.88 35.71
C SER A 255 -14.27 -79.32 35.98
N LEU A 256 -15.13 -80.09 36.63
CA LEU A 256 -14.92 -81.51 36.89
C LEU A 256 -14.66 -82.18 35.55
N THR A 257 -13.41 -82.58 35.34
CA THR A 257 -12.96 -83.54 34.34
C THR A 257 -13.79 -84.81 34.51
N ILE A 258 -14.91 -84.92 33.80
CA ILE A 258 -15.66 -86.17 33.67
C ILE A 258 -14.87 -87.05 32.69
N ALA A 259 -13.81 -87.69 33.20
CA ALA A 259 -13.14 -88.79 32.53
C ALA A 259 -14.06 -90.02 32.54
N ARG A 260 -15.02 -90.08 31.61
CA ARG A 260 -15.88 -91.25 31.42
C ARG A 260 -15.12 -92.32 30.63
N LYS A 261 -14.38 -93.16 31.36
CA LYS A 261 -13.91 -94.46 30.92
C LYS A 261 -15.14 -95.34 30.64
N ILE A 262 -15.50 -95.54 29.37
CA ILE A 262 -16.39 -96.64 28.98
C ILE A 262 -15.61 -97.57 28.05
N HIS A 263 -15.22 -98.69 28.64
CA HIS A 263 -14.75 -99.90 27.99
C HIS A 263 -15.99 -100.64 27.46
N VAL A 264 -15.97 -101.08 26.20
CA VAL A 264 -16.97 -101.98 25.62
C VAL A 264 -16.20 -103.17 25.04
N PRO A 265 -16.63 -104.42 25.32
CA PRO A 265 -15.93 -105.65 24.93
C PRO A 265 -15.96 -105.91 23.41
#